data_AF-A0A077XX36-F1
#
_entry.id   AF-A0A077XX36-F1
#
_cell.length_a   1.000
_cell.length_b   1.000
_cell.length_c   1.000
_cell.angle_alpha   90.00
_cell.angle_beta   90.00
_cell.angle_gamma   90.00
#
_symmetry.space_group_name_H-M   'P 1'
#
loop_
_entity.id
_entity.type
_entity.pdbx_description
1 polymer ?
#
loop_
_entity_poly.entity_id
_entity_poly.type
_entity_poly.pdbx_seq_one_letter_code
_entity_poly.pdbx_strand_id
1 'polypeptide(L)'
;MKNQRLTIYLALWLLCVSLFTSCNKVEYTAIAEPAYLRVFNNLNYVQTLGSKDDKVPYFCMLINPTFGAGGAITGAEIVGDFLDKRAAYAPPYPSHIGNSTTVDNPEYPGKENVLVGPILNGFDLSSWAQVPSGDLRIIFAYRPKNSIPFLELESHLKTDILIDTVIHLASKEVYTLHLLQKDFVTKTHGLLLRQENFHKLPLSDSLVYVNFYNMSATGFLDADLTLKDDDYLLRSFKNGIKDEMNIFLSLYESQEKPFVQAQTVPGYKGKFLTRLTRNNTNAAVSPYVSFPLWASSKSNGIQTDIWQRFDFFIPGMDITNNPFFSGDIATGGNWASVNCLKNGKVSLEGSDNGTQLPNLLVNVHSGTHNPQTFATVNTLEVVNGRIYLTTIQRKYAPPVY
;
A
#
# COMPACT_ATOMS: atom_id res chain seq x y z
N MET A 1 -5.60 32.75 66.00
CA MET A 1 -5.94 31.44 65.36
C MET A 1 -7.02 31.50 64.28
N LYS A 2 -7.97 32.45 64.29
CA LYS A 2 -9.02 32.58 63.23
C LYS A 2 -8.47 33.00 61.85
N ASN A 3 -7.54 33.96 61.82
CA ASN A 3 -7.03 34.51 60.55
C ASN A 3 -6.14 33.51 59.78
N GLN A 4 -5.38 32.66 60.47
CA GLN A 4 -4.51 31.65 59.85
C GLN A 4 -5.31 30.54 59.15
N ARG A 5 -6.47 30.15 59.70
CA ARG A 5 -7.37 29.18 59.06
C ARG A 5 -7.97 29.75 57.78
N LEU A 6 -8.34 31.03 57.78
CA LEU A 6 -8.87 31.69 56.60
C LEU A 6 -7.85 31.74 55.45
N THR A 7 -6.57 32.03 55.76
CA THR A 7 -5.50 32.04 54.75
C THR A 7 -5.24 30.65 54.16
N ILE A 8 -5.29 29.59 54.99
CA ILE A 8 -5.14 28.21 54.52
C ILE A 8 -6.30 27.79 53.62
N TYR A 9 -7.54 28.13 53.98
CA TYR A 9 -8.70 27.84 53.12
C TYR A 9 -8.65 28.61 51.80
N LEU A 10 -8.20 29.87 51.81
CA LEU A 10 -8.03 30.65 50.58
C LEU A 10 -6.94 30.04 49.67
N ALA A 11 -5.82 29.61 50.25
CA ALA A 11 -4.72 28.98 49.52
C ALA A 11 -5.12 27.62 48.92
N LEU A 12 -5.86 26.80 49.67
CA LEU A 12 -6.41 25.53 49.17
C LEU A 12 -7.44 25.76 48.06
N TRP A 13 -8.26 26.80 48.18
CA TRP A 13 -9.25 27.13 47.15
C TRP A 13 -8.56 27.62 45.87
N LEU A 14 -7.52 28.47 45.97
CA LEU A 14 -6.71 28.87 44.82
C LEU A 14 -5.97 27.70 44.16
N LEU A 15 -5.45 26.75 44.95
CA LEU A 15 -4.80 25.55 44.44
C LEU A 15 -5.80 24.59 43.76
N CYS A 16 -7.01 24.45 44.30
CA CYS A 16 -8.06 23.68 43.63
C CYS A 16 -8.49 24.33 42.32
N VAL A 17 -8.64 25.66 42.27
CA VAL A 17 -9.02 26.37 41.03
C VAL A 17 -7.92 26.27 39.95
N SER A 18 -6.64 26.26 40.32
CA SER A 18 -5.54 26.08 39.34
C SER A 18 -5.43 24.66 38.79
N LEU A 19 -5.96 23.65 39.49
CA LEU A 19 -6.02 22.27 39.01
C LEU A 19 -7.15 22.03 37.99
N PHE A 20 -8.17 22.91 37.95
CA PHE A 20 -9.28 22.82 36.99
C PHE A 20 -9.07 23.63 35.69
N THR A 21 -8.02 24.44 35.59
CA THR A 21 -7.73 25.24 34.38
C THR A 21 -6.81 24.56 33.37
N SER A 22 -6.36 23.32 33.63
CA SER A 22 -5.68 22.48 32.63
C SER A 22 -6.70 21.82 31.68
N CYS A 23 -7.56 22.63 31.08
CA CYS A 23 -8.34 22.20 29.92
C CYS A 23 -7.38 22.29 28.73
N ASN A 24 -6.73 21.18 28.38
CA ASN A 24 -5.98 21.10 27.13
C ASN A 24 -6.98 21.39 26.00
N LYS A 25 -6.91 22.60 25.44
CA LYS A 25 -7.58 22.92 24.19
C LYS A 25 -6.96 21.98 23.16
N VAL A 26 -7.69 20.93 22.82
CA VAL A 26 -7.36 20.10 21.65
C VAL A 26 -7.58 21.04 20.48
N GLU A 27 -6.49 21.66 20.01
CA GLU A 27 -6.51 22.32 18.70
C GLU A 27 -6.64 21.21 17.68
N TYR A 28 -7.88 20.98 17.25
CA TYR A 28 -8.14 20.18 16.07
C TYR A 28 -7.51 20.94 14.91
N THR A 29 -6.33 20.50 14.49
CA THR A 29 -5.80 20.89 13.19
C THR A 29 -6.84 20.48 12.16
N ALA A 30 -7.32 21.44 11.38
CA ALA A 30 -8.32 21.23 10.34
C ALA A 30 -7.76 21.83 9.05
N ILE A 31 -7.70 21.00 8.00
CA ILE A 31 -7.38 21.47 6.65
C ILE A 31 -8.73 21.81 6.00
N ALA A 32 -8.94 23.06 5.64
CA ALA A 32 -10.25 23.55 5.17
C ALA A 32 -10.70 22.86 3.87
N GLU A 33 -9.78 22.68 2.93
CA GLU A 33 -10.02 22.03 1.63
C GLU A 33 -9.01 20.90 1.41
N PRO A 34 -9.19 19.74 2.08
CA PRO A 34 -8.22 18.67 2.08
C PRO A 34 -8.32 17.83 0.80
N ALA A 35 -7.19 17.39 0.27
CA ALA A 35 -7.08 16.19 -0.55
C ALA A 35 -6.61 15.01 0.32
N TYR A 36 -6.85 13.78 -0.12
CA TYR A 36 -6.46 12.57 0.62
C TYR A 36 -5.31 11.86 -0.09
N LEU A 37 -4.14 11.78 0.54
CA LEU A 37 -2.91 11.28 -0.07
C LEU A 37 -2.35 10.07 0.68
N ARG A 38 -2.08 8.99 -0.05
CA ARG A 38 -1.26 7.85 0.39
C ARG A 38 -0.03 7.75 -0.50
N VAL A 39 1.14 7.51 0.07
CA VAL A 39 2.41 7.51 -0.68
C VAL A 39 3.18 6.24 -0.45
N PHE A 40 3.73 5.70 -1.54
CA PHE A 40 4.54 4.51 -1.55
C PHE A 40 5.93 4.77 -2.15
N ASN A 41 6.96 4.36 -1.43
CA ASN A 41 8.30 4.22 -2.00
C ASN A 41 8.45 2.84 -2.65
N ASN A 42 8.35 2.83 -3.97
CA ASN A 42 8.47 1.62 -4.79
C ASN A 42 9.90 1.42 -5.36
N LEU A 43 10.89 2.19 -4.89
CA LEU A 43 12.29 1.99 -5.25
C LEU A 43 12.87 0.81 -4.47
N ASN A 44 13.19 -0.26 -5.20
CA ASN A 44 13.55 -1.55 -4.63
C ASN A 44 14.95 -2.02 -5.06
N TYR A 45 15.81 -1.14 -5.56
CA TYR A 45 17.14 -1.54 -5.98
C TYR A 45 17.98 -2.09 -4.81
N VAL A 46 18.80 -3.09 -5.14
CA VAL A 46 19.63 -3.84 -4.19
C VAL A 46 21.05 -3.33 -4.27
N GLN A 47 21.68 -3.18 -3.11
CA GLN A 47 23.13 -2.95 -3.04
C GLN A 47 23.82 -4.30 -3.27
N THR A 48 24.47 -4.42 -4.42
CA THR A 48 25.35 -5.52 -4.80
C THR A 48 26.80 -5.04 -4.63
N LEU A 49 27.80 -5.91 -4.81
CA LEU A 49 29.20 -5.46 -4.84
C LEU A 49 29.47 -4.38 -5.91
N GLY A 50 28.72 -4.41 -7.02
CA GLY A 50 28.78 -3.41 -8.09
C GLY A 50 27.96 -2.14 -7.83
N SER A 51 27.02 -2.17 -6.89
CA SER A 51 26.16 -1.04 -6.48
C SER A 51 26.31 -0.70 -5.00
N LYS A 52 27.45 -1.02 -4.38
CA LYS A 52 27.73 -0.76 -2.96
C LYS A 52 27.70 0.74 -2.63
N ASP A 53 28.00 1.57 -3.63
CA ASP A 53 28.05 3.02 -3.51
C ASP A 53 26.67 3.66 -3.84
N ASP A 54 25.68 2.86 -4.28
CA ASP A 54 24.32 3.33 -4.53
C ASP A 54 23.63 3.68 -3.19
N LYS A 55 22.92 4.81 -3.17
CA LYS A 55 22.24 5.29 -1.97
C LYS A 55 21.06 4.42 -1.62
N VAL A 56 20.95 3.97 -0.36
CA VAL A 56 19.79 3.22 0.12
C VAL A 56 18.49 3.99 -0.19
N PRO A 57 17.45 3.35 -0.77
CA PRO A 57 16.17 4.00 -1.08
C PRO A 57 15.36 4.25 0.19
N TYR A 58 15.83 5.20 1.00
CA TYR A 58 15.29 5.61 2.28
C TYR A 58 15.14 7.14 2.29
N PHE A 59 13.91 7.61 2.42
CA PHE A 59 13.56 8.99 2.04
C PHE A 59 12.85 9.75 3.15
N CYS A 60 12.94 11.07 3.04
CA CYS A 60 12.01 12.01 3.64
C CYS A 60 11.20 12.67 2.52
N MET A 61 9.88 12.63 2.63
CA MET A 61 8.95 13.37 1.78
C MET A 61 8.62 14.72 2.44
N LEU A 62 8.69 15.79 1.67
CA LEU A 62 8.37 17.14 2.09
C LEU A 62 7.35 17.75 1.13
N ILE A 63 6.25 18.27 1.66
CA ILE A 63 5.26 19.03 0.87
C ILE A 63 5.33 20.49 1.30
N ASN A 64 5.43 21.38 0.31
CA ASN A 64 5.66 22.82 0.47
C ASN A 64 6.86 23.11 1.39
N PRO A 65 8.07 22.68 1.01
CA PRO A 65 9.27 22.88 1.81
C PRO A 65 9.65 24.36 1.93
N THR A 66 10.17 24.74 3.09
CA THR A 66 10.78 26.05 3.35
C THR A 66 12.30 25.94 3.38
N PHE A 67 12.97 26.97 2.90
CA PHE A 67 14.42 27.01 2.76
C PHE A 67 15.01 28.16 3.57
N GLY A 68 16.08 27.87 4.29
CA GLY A 68 16.89 28.86 4.99
C GLY A 68 17.96 29.48 4.09
N ALA A 69 18.79 30.33 4.69
CA ALA A 69 19.97 30.87 4.02
C ALA A 69 20.86 29.73 3.46
N GLY A 70 21.36 29.89 2.24
CA GLY A 70 22.18 28.89 1.56
C GLY A 70 21.40 27.72 0.94
N GLY A 71 20.07 27.77 0.89
CA GLY A 71 19.24 26.77 0.21
C GLY A 71 19.03 25.47 0.99
N ALA A 72 19.36 25.45 2.28
CA ALA A 72 19.11 24.30 3.14
C ALA A 72 17.62 24.19 3.51
N ILE A 73 17.08 22.98 3.49
CA ILE A 73 15.71 22.71 3.93
C ILE A 73 15.61 22.93 5.46
N THR A 74 14.71 23.83 5.85
CA THR A 74 14.47 24.22 7.26
C THR A 74 13.12 23.77 7.78
N GLY A 75 12.18 23.43 6.89
CA GLY A 75 10.85 22.97 7.26
C GLY A 75 10.03 22.56 6.05
N ALA A 76 8.78 22.16 6.30
CA ALA A 76 7.77 21.89 5.29
C ALA A 76 6.39 21.95 5.95
N GLU A 77 5.34 22.12 5.14
CA GLU A 77 3.95 22.07 5.64
C GLU A 77 3.57 20.63 6.05
N ILE A 78 4.01 19.64 5.27
CA ILE A 78 3.89 18.22 5.62
C ILE A 78 5.27 17.57 5.52
N VAL A 79 5.60 16.77 6.53
CA VAL A 79 6.80 15.93 6.56
C VAL A 79 6.34 14.47 6.69
N GLY A 80 6.71 13.64 5.73
CA GLY A 80 6.59 12.19 5.80
C GLY A 80 7.98 11.59 5.88
N ASP A 81 8.46 11.32 7.09
CA ASP A 81 9.84 10.94 7.31
C ASP A 81 10.02 9.42 7.37
N PHE A 82 11.28 8.95 7.33
CA PHE A 82 11.65 7.55 7.45
C PHE A 82 10.94 6.63 6.42
N LEU A 83 10.63 7.15 5.22
CA LEU A 83 9.92 6.42 4.17
C LEU A 83 10.83 5.34 3.57
N ASP A 84 10.63 4.11 4.02
CA ASP A 84 11.37 2.91 3.61
C ASP A 84 10.70 2.24 2.40
N LYS A 85 11.30 1.16 1.92
CA LYS A 85 10.75 0.30 0.88
C LYS A 85 9.34 -0.17 1.25
N ARG A 86 8.43 -0.08 0.29
CA ARG A 86 7.05 -0.54 0.43
C ARG A 86 6.97 -2.02 0.84
N ALA A 87 6.07 -2.33 1.78
CA ALA A 87 5.70 -3.70 2.14
C ALA A 87 4.79 -4.34 1.07
N ALA A 88 4.88 -5.67 0.89
CA ALA A 88 4.08 -6.41 -0.10
C ALA A 88 2.55 -6.26 0.10
N TYR A 89 2.10 -5.94 1.30
CA TYR A 89 0.69 -5.73 1.62
C TYR A 89 0.48 -4.39 2.35
N ALA A 90 -0.45 -3.62 1.82
CA ALA A 90 -0.97 -2.37 2.37
C ALA A 90 -2.42 -2.61 2.83
N PRO A 91 -2.63 -2.87 4.15
CA PRO A 91 -3.96 -3.17 4.69
C PRO A 91 -4.93 -1.99 4.60
N PRO A 92 -6.24 -2.25 4.80
CA PRO A 92 -7.26 -1.21 4.81
C PRO A 92 -7.13 -0.25 5.99
N TYR A 93 -6.72 -0.76 7.15
CA TYR A 93 -6.45 0.02 8.36
C TYR A 93 -4.95 0.16 8.59
N PRO A 94 -4.48 1.29 9.15
CA PRO A 94 -3.07 1.46 9.50
C PRO A 94 -2.60 0.38 10.47
N SER A 95 -1.75 -0.54 10.01
CA SER A 95 -1.25 -1.66 10.82
C SER A 95 -0.08 -1.29 11.74
N HIS A 96 0.50 -0.11 11.56
CA HIS A 96 1.75 0.28 12.21
C HIS A 96 1.56 1.24 13.39
N ILE A 97 0.38 1.84 13.53
CA ILE A 97 0.07 2.76 14.64
C ILE A 97 -0.02 1.96 15.94
N GLY A 98 0.77 2.34 16.96
CA GLY A 98 0.73 1.78 18.31
C GLY A 98 1.36 0.38 18.49
N ASN A 99 1.75 -0.31 17.41
CA ASN A 99 2.23 -1.70 17.45
C ASN A 99 3.63 -1.92 16.84
N SER A 100 4.30 -0.86 16.33
CA SER A 100 5.62 -0.94 15.70
C SER A 100 6.73 -0.39 16.60
N THR A 101 7.87 -1.09 16.67
CA THR A 101 9.07 -0.65 17.40
C THR A 101 10.13 0.01 16.52
N THR A 102 9.95 0.03 15.19
CA THR A 102 10.87 0.66 14.23
C THR A 102 10.41 2.06 13.81
N VAL A 103 11.36 2.93 13.44
CA VAL A 103 11.14 4.24 12.80
C VAL A 103 10.91 4.13 11.28
N ASP A 104 11.14 2.97 10.66
CA ASP A 104 10.91 2.73 9.23
C ASP A 104 9.43 2.68 8.83
N ASN A 105 9.02 3.51 7.88
CA ASN A 105 7.63 3.64 7.44
C ASN A 105 7.49 3.10 6.00
N PRO A 106 6.79 1.97 5.76
CA PRO A 106 6.68 1.38 4.42
C PRO A 106 5.75 2.19 3.48
N GLU A 107 4.98 3.12 4.03
CA GLU A 107 4.06 4.00 3.32
C GLU A 107 3.79 5.26 4.15
N TYR A 108 3.35 6.35 3.51
CA TYR A 108 2.79 7.51 4.21
C TYR A 108 1.26 7.52 4.05
N PRO A 109 0.46 7.83 5.09
CA PRO A 109 0.90 8.21 6.44
C PRO A 109 1.48 7.05 7.25
N GLY A 110 1.05 5.81 7.01
CA GLY A 110 1.56 4.63 7.70
C GLY A 110 1.41 4.76 9.22
N LYS A 111 2.52 5.01 9.94
CA LYS A 111 2.52 5.24 11.39
C LYS A 111 2.57 6.71 11.84
N GLU A 112 2.66 7.64 10.90
CA GLU A 112 2.77 9.06 11.22
C GLU A 112 1.50 9.55 11.92
N ASN A 113 1.69 10.38 12.94
CA ASN A 113 0.56 11.00 13.64
C ASN A 113 0.10 12.25 12.87
N VAL A 114 -0.74 12.03 11.86
CA VAL A 114 -1.29 13.08 11.00
C VAL A 114 -2.81 13.03 10.96
N LEU A 115 -3.43 14.09 10.47
CA LEU A 115 -4.86 14.07 10.15
C LEU A 115 -5.09 13.06 9.04
N VAL A 116 -5.94 12.07 9.29
CA VAL A 116 -6.29 11.03 8.31
C VAL A 116 -7.63 11.32 7.63
N GLY A 117 -7.84 10.72 6.47
CA GLY A 117 -9.07 10.87 5.71
C GLY A 117 -10.31 10.38 6.48
N PRO A 118 -11.48 10.99 6.25
CA PRO A 118 -12.73 10.56 6.86
C PRO A 118 -13.27 9.30 6.16
N ILE A 119 -14.42 8.82 6.62
CA ILE A 119 -15.20 7.88 5.81
C ILE A 119 -15.79 8.63 4.63
N LEU A 120 -15.44 8.24 3.40
CA LEU A 120 -15.91 8.85 2.17
C LEU A 120 -16.74 7.82 1.38
N ASN A 121 -18.04 8.10 1.23
CA ASN A 121 -18.98 7.20 0.54
C ASN A 121 -18.92 5.74 1.02
N GLY A 122 -18.78 5.55 2.34
CA GLY A 122 -18.71 4.24 2.99
C GLY A 122 -17.33 3.59 2.99
N PHE A 123 -16.33 4.17 2.33
CA PHE A 123 -14.94 3.72 2.38
C PHE A 123 -14.18 4.39 3.52
N ASP A 124 -13.42 3.60 4.27
CA ASP A 124 -12.56 4.10 5.32
C ASP A 124 -11.24 4.62 4.72
N LEU A 125 -10.96 5.92 4.86
CA LEU A 125 -9.74 6.55 4.37
C LEU A 125 -8.71 6.81 5.50
N SER A 126 -8.78 6.10 6.61
CA SER A 126 -7.82 6.22 7.72
C SER A 126 -6.36 5.92 7.31
N SER A 127 -6.16 5.21 6.20
CA SER A 127 -4.83 4.96 5.61
C SER A 127 -4.39 6.03 4.60
N TRP A 128 -5.12 7.16 4.48
CA TRP A 128 -4.75 8.33 3.67
C TRP A 128 -4.60 9.54 4.59
N ALA A 129 -3.56 10.34 4.38
CA ALA A 129 -3.39 11.60 5.09
C ALA A 129 -4.25 12.69 4.44
N GLN A 130 -4.79 13.60 5.24
CA GLN A 130 -5.29 14.88 4.75
C GLN A 130 -4.09 15.78 4.46
N VAL A 131 -4.04 16.31 3.24
CA VAL A 131 -3.06 17.30 2.79
C VAL A 131 -3.79 18.48 2.14
N PRO A 132 -3.19 19.68 2.06
CA PRO A 132 -3.79 20.78 1.32
C PRO A 132 -4.10 20.40 -0.13
N SER A 133 -5.13 20.99 -0.72
CA SER A 133 -5.39 20.89 -2.17
C SER A 133 -4.72 22.04 -2.94
N GLY A 134 -4.62 21.90 -4.26
CA GLY A 134 -3.97 22.84 -5.17
C GLY A 134 -2.65 22.33 -5.72
N ASP A 135 -1.82 23.25 -6.17
CA ASP A 135 -0.47 22.97 -6.65
C ASP A 135 0.49 22.95 -5.45
N LEU A 136 1.11 21.80 -5.21
CA LEU A 136 1.99 21.57 -4.07
C LEU A 136 3.38 21.21 -4.56
N ARG A 137 4.40 21.89 -4.05
CA ARG A 137 5.78 21.49 -4.30
C ARG A 137 6.11 20.29 -3.42
N ILE A 138 6.52 19.19 -4.03
CA ILE A 138 6.89 17.96 -3.33
C ILE A 138 8.36 17.63 -3.57
N ILE A 139 9.07 17.33 -2.48
CA ILE A 139 10.46 16.87 -2.50
C ILE A 139 10.54 15.48 -1.89
N PHE A 140 11.27 14.58 -2.55
CA PHE A 140 11.79 13.35 -1.95
C PHE A 140 13.29 13.50 -1.81
N ALA A 141 13.75 13.64 -0.56
CA ALA A 141 15.16 13.72 -0.23
C ALA A 141 15.66 12.39 0.31
N TYR A 142 16.84 11.96 -0.12
CA TYR A 142 17.55 10.86 0.52
C TYR A 142 17.88 11.24 1.96
N ARG A 143 17.86 10.24 2.84
CA ARG A 143 18.32 10.39 4.21
C ARG A 143 19.09 9.17 4.68
N PRO A 144 20.03 9.34 5.62
CA PRO A 144 20.70 8.21 6.25
C PRO A 144 19.70 7.35 7.03
N LYS A 145 19.94 6.04 7.07
CA LYS A 145 19.19 5.10 7.90
C LYS A 145 19.64 5.22 9.36
N ASN A 146 18.98 6.12 10.09
CA ASN A 146 19.16 6.38 11.51
C ASN A 146 17.81 6.77 12.14
N SER A 147 17.79 7.15 13.41
CA SER A 147 16.57 7.54 14.14
C SER A 147 16.40 9.06 14.30
N ILE A 148 17.26 9.88 13.70
CA ILE A 148 17.21 11.33 13.83
C ILE A 148 16.17 11.87 12.84
N PRO A 149 15.19 12.71 13.25
CA PRO A 149 14.24 13.33 12.34
C PRO A 149 14.94 14.15 11.25
N PHE A 150 14.42 14.13 10.03
CA PHE A 150 15.08 14.70 8.85
C PHE A 150 15.48 16.16 9.02
N LEU A 151 14.59 16.99 9.58
CA LEU A 151 14.85 18.43 9.76
C LEU A 151 15.96 18.72 10.80
N GLU A 152 16.20 17.79 11.71
CA GLU A 152 17.23 17.83 12.75
C GLU A 152 18.59 17.31 12.27
N LEU A 153 18.66 16.73 11.07
CA LEU A 153 19.93 16.31 10.47
C LEU A 153 20.83 17.52 10.19
N GLU A 154 22.14 17.26 10.23
CA GLU A 154 23.13 18.24 9.78
C GLU A 154 22.85 18.69 8.34
N SER A 155 23.06 19.97 8.05
CA SER A 155 22.66 20.59 6.78
C SER A 155 23.18 19.85 5.55
N HIS A 156 24.38 19.29 5.59
CA HIS A 156 24.96 18.56 4.46
C HIS A 156 24.19 17.28 4.12
N LEU A 157 23.52 16.64 5.09
CA LEU A 157 22.70 15.43 4.92
C LEU A 157 21.30 15.72 4.38
N LYS A 158 20.91 17.00 4.25
CA LYS A 158 19.59 17.44 3.76
C LYS A 158 19.61 17.95 2.31
N THR A 159 20.74 17.79 1.62
CA THR A 159 20.95 18.37 0.27
C THR A 159 20.65 17.40 -0.87
N ASP A 160 20.50 16.12 -0.54
CA ASP A 160 20.46 15.06 -1.53
C ASP A 160 19.03 14.77 -1.99
N ILE A 161 18.64 15.44 -3.07
CA ILE A 161 17.27 15.43 -3.57
C ILE A 161 17.14 14.46 -4.73
N LEU A 162 16.23 13.49 -4.61
CA LEU A 162 15.88 12.58 -5.69
C LEU A 162 14.84 13.18 -6.63
N ILE A 163 13.79 13.78 -6.07
CA ILE A 163 12.69 14.42 -6.80
C ILE A 163 12.42 15.79 -6.17
N ASP A 164 12.26 16.80 -7.02
CA ASP A 164 11.72 18.12 -6.68
C ASP A 164 10.78 18.53 -7.82
N THR A 165 9.48 18.53 -7.57
CA THR A 165 8.46 18.81 -8.59
C THR A 165 7.21 19.41 -7.96
N VAL A 166 6.29 19.85 -8.80
CA VAL A 166 4.93 20.22 -8.38
C VAL A 166 3.97 19.08 -8.70
N ILE A 167 3.05 18.81 -7.79
CA ILE A 167 1.89 17.94 -8.00
C ILE A 167 0.61 18.74 -7.81
N HIS A 168 -0.46 18.34 -8.51
CA HIS A 168 -1.77 18.96 -8.38
C HIS A 168 -2.74 18.00 -7.68
N LEU A 169 -3.33 18.44 -6.56
CA LEU A 169 -4.34 17.68 -5.82
C LEU A 169 -5.65 18.46 -5.78
N ALA A 170 -6.72 17.90 -6.33
CA ALA A 170 -8.05 18.50 -6.23
C ALA A 170 -8.65 18.29 -4.84
N SER A 171 -9.43 19.27 -4.38
CA SER A 171 -10.10 19.17 -3.07
C SER A 171 -11.05 17.98 -3.02
N LYS A 172 -11.03 17.27 -1.88
CA LYS A 172 -11.85 16.10 -1.53
C LYS A 172 -11.68 14.89 -2.47
N GLU A 173 -10.58 14.84 -3.21
CA GLU A 173 -10.21 13.71 -4.05
C GLU A 173 -9.20 12.80 -3.37
N VAL A 174 -9.19 11.53 -3.75
CA VAL A 174 -8.34 10.48 -3.19
C VAL A 174 -7.19 10.19 -4.13
N TYR A 175 -5.97 10.12 -3.61
CA TYR A 175 -4.76 9.94 -4.39
C TYR A 175 -3.86 8.85 -3.81
N THR A 176 -3.23 8.10 -4.72
CA THR A 176 -2.09 7.24 -4.41
C THR A 176 -0.89 7.73 -5.21
N LEU A 177 0.20 8.06 -4.52
CA LEU A 177 1.45 8.52 -5.12
C LEU A 177 2.52 7.44 -5.02
N HIS A 178 3.13 7.11 -6.15
CA HIS A 178 4.23 6.15 -6.21
C HIS A 178 5.53 6.85 -6.60
N LEU A 179 6.56 6.68 -5.77
CA LEU A 179 7.95 6.96 -6.15
C LEU A 179 8.52 5.73 -6.85
N LEU A 180 8.80 5.85 -8.15
CA LEU A 180 9.13 4.72 -9.03
C LEU A 180 10.45 4.93 -9.75
N GLN A 181 11.08 3.81 -10.11
CA GLN A 181 12.10 3.80 -11.15
C GLN A 181 11.38 3.71 -12.50
N LYS A 182 11.59 4.69 -13.38
CA LYS A 182 10.95 4.77 -14.70
C LYS A 182 11.70 3.96 -15.75
N ASP A 183 13.02 3.98 -15.67
CA ASP A 183 13.91 3.25 -16.56
C ASP A 183 14.97 2.50 -15.74
N PHE A 184 15.10 1.20 -16.01
CA PHE A 184 15.98 0.33 -15.24
C PHE A 184 17.45 0.49 -15.61
N VAL A 185 17.74 0.84 -16.86
CA VAL A 185 19.09 0.94 -17.41
C VAL A 185 19.68 2.31 -17.08
N THR A 186 18.95 3.38 -17.36
CA THR A 186 19.42 4.75 -17.09
C THR A 186 19.28 5.18 -15.63
N LYS A 187 18.63 4.33 -14.80
CA LYS A 187 18.31 4.63 -13.39
C LYS A 187 17.48 5.91 -13.23
N THR A 188 16.66 6.26 -14.22
CA THR A 188 15.78 7.43 -14.12
C THR A 188 14.64 7.14 -13.15
N HIS A 189 14.42 8.06 -12.21
CA HIS A 189 13.36 7.98 -11.20
C HIS A 189 12.26 9.02 -11.46
N GLY A 190 11.07 8.80 -10.91
CA GLY A 190 9.97 9.74 -11.06
C GLY A 190 8.73 9.35 -10.26
N LEU A 191 7.74 10.23 -10.29
CA LEU A 191 6.47 10.05 -9.60
C LEU A 191 5.39 9.49 -10.52
N LEU A 192 4.44 8.74 -9.97
CA LEU A 192 3.15 8.43 -10.59
C LEU A 192 2.05 8.73 -9.57
N LEU A 193 1.28 9.77 -9.83
CA LEU A 193 0.17 10.20 -8.99
C LEU A 193 -1.15 9.72 -9.60
N ARG A 194 -1.80 8.74 -9.00
CA ARG A 194 -3.09 8.21 -9.44
C ARG A 194 -4.21 8.84 -8.62
N GLN A 195 -5.18 9.45 -9.31
CA GLN A 195 -6.42 9.91 -8.67
C GLN A 195 -7.41 8.75 -8.61
N GLU A 196 -7.55 8.16 -7.43
CA GLU A 196 -8.37 6.98 -7.20
C GLU A 196 -9.86 7.30 -7.37
N ASN A 197 -10.61 6.39 -8.01
CA ASN A 197 -12.03 6.61 -8.32
C ASN A 197 -12.99 5.66 -7.57
N PHE A 198 -12.50 4.69 -6.79
CA PHE A 198 -13.33 3.66 -6.15
C PHE A 198 -14.47 4.24 -5.30
N HIS A 199 -14.25 5.39 -4.65
CA HIS A 199 -15.21 6.07 -3.80
C HIS A 199 -16.37 6.71 -4.58
N LYS A 200 -16.28 6.77 -5.91
CA LYS A 200 -17.32 7.28 -6.81
C LYS A 200 -18.01 6.17 -7.60
N LEU A 201 -17.51 4.93 -7.49
CA LEU A 201 -18.06 3.80 -8.23
C LEU A 201 -19.23 3.17 -7.45
N PRO A 202 -20.30 2.73 -8.14
CA PRO A 202 -21.42 2.02 -7.52
C PRO A 202 -21.06 0.55 -7.25
N LEU A 203 -20.09 0.31 -6.37
CA LEU A 203 -19.59 -1.04 -6.06
C LEU A 203 -20.59 -1.79 -5.16
N SER A 204 -20.81 -3.07 -5.44
CA SER A 204 -21.75 -3.94 -4.71
C SER A 204 -21.05 -4.67 -3.55
N ASP A 205 -21.72 -4.81 -2.41
CA ASP A 205 -21.18 -5.56 -1.25
C ASP A 205 -21.14 -7.09 -1.48
N SER A 206 -21.78 -7.59 -2.55
CA SER A 206 -21.73 -9.01 -2.93
C SER A 206 -20.59 -9.35 -3.88
N LEU A 207 -19.79 -8.35 -4.29
CA LEU A 207 -18.71 -8.49 -5.26
C LEU A 207 -17.40 -7.98 -4.67
N VAL A 208 -16.34 -8.76 -4.86
CA VAL A 208 -14.97 -8.34 -4.56
C VAL A 208 -14.39 -7.73 -5.82
N TYR A 209 -13.79 -6.55 -5.68
CA TYR A 209 -13.23 -5.80 -6.80
C TYR A 209 -11.71 -5.82 -6.76
N VAL A 210 -11.08 -5.91 -7.92
CA VAL A 210 -9.63 -5.81 -8.08
C VAL A 210 -9.31 -5.10 -9.39
N ASN A 211 -8.32 -4.21 -9.37
CA ASN A 211 -7.67 -3.72 -10.58
C ASN A 211 -6.18 -4.07 -10.56
N PHE A 212 -5.54 -3.93 -11.73
CA PHE A 212 -4.18 -4.39 -11.94
C PHE A 212 -3.33 -3.31 -12.61
N TYR A 213 -2.06 -3.25 -12.21
CA TYR A 213 -1.07 -2.36 -12.81
C TYR A 213 0.26 -3.11 -12.98
N ASN A 214 0.92 -2.88 -14.11
CA ASN A 214 2.33 -3.20 -14.29
C ASN A 214 3.08 -1.87 -14.41
N MET A 215 3.63 -1.40 -13.30
CA MET A 215 4.40 -0.14 -13.22
C MET A 215 5.91 -0.40 -13.29
N SER A 216 6.32 -1.57 -13.77
CA SER A 216 7.74 -1.91 -13.92
C SER A 216 8.46 -0.91 -14.81
N ALA A 217 9.73 -0.67 -14.49
CA ALA A 217 10.62 0.19 -15.25
C ALA A 217 10.88 -0.39 -16.64
N THR A 218 11.03 0.50 -17.63
CA THR A 218 11.50 0.11 -18.97
C THR A 218 12.85 -0.60 -18.85
N GLY A 219 13.04 -1.69 -19.60
CA GLY A 219 14.29 -2.46 -19.60
C GLY A 219 14.51 -3.35 -18.37
N PHE A 220 13.61 -3.36 -17.37
CA PHE A 220 13.75 -4.26 -16.21
C PHE A 220 13.75 -5.74 -16.63
N LEU A 221 12.80 -6.15 -17.48
CA LEU A 221 12.68 -7.55 -17.89
C LEU A 221 13.96 -8.03 -18.61
N ASP A 222 14.48 -7.23 -19.53
CA ASP A 222 15.62 -7.59 -20.38
C ASP A 222 16.99 -7.42 -19.69
N ALA A 223 17.03 -6.76 -18.53
CA ALA A 223 18.27 -6.57 -17.80
C ALA A 223 18.86 -7.89 -17.29
N ASP A 224 20.19 -7.91 -17.18
CA ASP A 224 20.96 -9.02 -16.62
C ASP A 224 20.44 -9.40 -15.22
N LEU A 225 20.34 -10.71 -14.95
CA LEU A 225 19.85 -11.24 -13.68
C LEU A 225 20.71 -10.81 -12.50
N THR A 226 22.01 -10.58 -12.69
CA THR A 226 22.95 -10.11 -11.67
C THR A 226 22.64 -8.69 -11.16
N LEU A 227 21.86 -7.91 -11.92
CA LEU A 227 21.43 -6.57 -11.53
C LEU A 227 20.09 -6.56 -10.79
N LYS A 228 19.42 -7.71 -10.68
CA LYS A 228 18.10 -7.88 -10.07
C LYS A 228 18.21 -8.45 -8.67
N ASP A 229 17.15 -8.26 -7.89
CA ASP A 229 17.06 -8.82 -6.55
C ASP A 229 16.93 -10.36 -6.59
N ASP A 230 17.69 -11.05 -5.76
CA ASP A 230 17.67 -12.52 -5.65
C ASP A 230 16.64 -12.99 -4.60
N ASP A 231 15.45 -12.40 -4.61
CA ASP A 231 14.38 -12.70 -3.67
C ASP A 231 13.54 -13.89 -4.16
N TYR A 232 13.82 -15.09 -3.63
CA TYR A 232 13.13 -16.33 -3.99
C TYR A 232 11.63 -16.33 -3.65
N LEU A 233 11.18 -15.45 -2.74
CA LEU A 233 9.76 -15.32 -2.39
C LEU A 233 8.94 -14.67 -3.51
N LEU A 234 9.62 -13.96 -4.44
CA LEU A 234 9.00 -13.39 -5.63
C LEU A 234 8.62 -14.44 -6.68
N ARG A 235 9.11 -15.68 -6.56
CA ARG A 235 8.76 -16.81 -7.43
C ARG A 235 8.74 -16.39 -8.91
N SER A 236 7.69 -16.71 -9.67
CA SER A 236 7.59 -16.40 -11.09
C SER A 236 7.68 -14.90 -11.44
N PHE A 237 7.43 -13.99 -10.48
CA PHE A 237 7.59 -12.56 -10.72
C PHE A 237 9.04 -12.08 -10.62
N LYS A 238 9.94 -12.83 -9.97
CA LYS A 238 11.31 -12.41 -9.64
C LYS A 238 12.05 -11.72 -10.79
N ASN A 239 11.93 -12.25 -12.00
CA ASN A 239 12.66 -11.74 -13.17
C ASN A 239 11.88 -10.69 -13.99
N GLY A 240 10.65 -10.38 -13.59
CA GLY A 240 9.71 -9.51 -14.30
C GLY A 240 8.67 -10.29 -15.09
N ILE A 241 7.63 -9.57 -15.52
CA ILE A 241 6.61 -10.02 -16.47
C ILE A 241 6.70 -9.18 -17.74
N LYS A 242 6.14 -9.66 -18.86
CA LYS A 242 6.11 -8.88 -20.09
C LYS A 242 5.21 -7.64 -19.99
N ASP A 243 5.44 -6.73 -20.93
CA ASP A 243 4.71 -5.48 -21.01
C ASP A 243 3.21 -5.69 -21.22
N GLU A 244 2.83 -6.72 -21.97
CA GLU A 244 1.43 -7.07 -22.21
C GLU A 244 1.14 -8.47 -21.67
N MET A 245 0.14 -8.56 -20.80
CA MET A 245 -0.32 -9.80 -20.19
C MET A 245 -1.84 -9.89 -20.21
N ASN A 246 -2.38 -11.09 -20.21
CA ASN A 246 -3.76 -11.42 -19.91
C ASN A 246 -3.82 -11.98 -18.49
N ILE A 247 -4.84 -11.58 -17.73
CA ILE A 247 -5.04 -12.01 -16.36
C ILE A 247 -6.21 -12.97 -16.30
N PHE A 248 -5.96 -14.14 -15.73
CA PHE A 248 -6.94 -15.19 -15.52
C PHE A 248 -7.12 -15.45 -14.03
N LEU A 249 -8.37 -15.61 -13.59
CA LEU A 249 -8.73 -15.89 -12.21
C LEU A 249 -9.10 -17.37 -12.04
N SER A 250 -8.50 -17.98 -11.02
CA SER A 250 -9.01 -19.20 -10.43
C SER A 250 -9.54 -18.94 -9.01
N LEU A 251 -10.78 -19.36 -8.73
CA LEU A 251 -11.36 -19.36 -7.38
C LEU A 251 -11.37 -20.78 -6.84
N TYR A 252 -10.82 -20.97 -5.64
CA TYR A 252 -10.77 -22.26 -4.98
C TYR A 252 -11.78 -22.34 -3.85
N GLU A 253 -12.38 -23.52 -3.65
CA GLU A 253 -13.51 -23.74 -2.74
C GLU A 253 -13.14 -23.65 -1.24
N SER A 254 -11.86 -23.80 -0.87
CA SER A 254 -11.44 -23.80 0.53
C SER A 254 -9.95 -23.52 0.71
N GLN A 255 -9.61 -22.92 1.86
CA GLN A 255 -8.25 -22.65 2.34
C GLN A 255 -7.73 -23.67 3.36
N GLU A 256 -8.49 -24.74 3.69
CA GLU A 256 -8.07 -25.74 4.69
C GLU A 256 -6.76 -26.43 4.30
N LYS A 257 -6.70 -26.95 3.06
CA LYS A 257 -5.51 -27.55 2.43
C LYS A 257 -5.27 -26.86 1.08
N PRO A 258 -4.62 -25.68 1.11
CA PRO A 258 -4.54 -24.85 -0.08
C PRO A 258 -3.55 -25.48 -1.08
N PHE A 259 -4.05 -25.83 -2.26
CA PHE A 259 -3.33 -26.55 -3.31
C PHE A 259 -3.81 -26.09 -4.69
N VAL A 260 -2.91 -25.94 -5.67
CA VAL A 260 -3.27 -25.41 -7.00
C VAL A 260 -4.08 -26.36 -7.87
N GLN A 261 -4.14 -27.65 -7.53
CA GLN A 261 -5.04 -28.62 -8.14
C GLN A 261 -6.26 -28.93 -7.27
N ALA A 262 -6.48 -28.16 -6.19
CA ALA A 262 -7.69 -28.28 -5.38
C ALA A 262 -8.95 -27.94 -6.18
N GLN A 263 -10.09 -28.31 -5.61
CA GLN A 263 -11.39 -28.02 -6.20
C GLN A 263 -11.59 -26.52 -6.40
N THR A 264 -11.88 -26.12 -7.62
CA THR A 264 -12.23 -24.75 -7.99
C THR A 264 -13.74 -24.56 -7.98
N VAL A 265 -14.17 -23.35 -7.71
CA VAL A 265 -15.56 -22.94 -7.90
C VAL A 265 -15.95 -23.14 -9.38
N PRO A 266 -17.09 -23.77 -9.68
CA PRO A 266 -17.53 -24.01 -11.05
C PRO A 266 -17.53 -22.73 -11.92
N GLY A 267 -16.91 -22.80 -13.10
CA GLY A 267 -16.80 -21.66 -14.01
C GLY A 267 -15.71 -20.63 -13.67
N TYR A 268 -14.95 -20.85 -12.59
CA TYR A 268 -13.85 -19.99 -12.15
C TYR A 268 -12.52 -20.74 -12.11
N LYS A 269 -12.22 -21.62 -13.07
CA LYS A 269 -10.88 -22.16 -13.26
C LYS A 269 -10.27 -21.49 -14.49
N GLY A 270 -9.23 -20.68 -14.30
CA GLY A 270 -8.61 -19.91 -15.37
C GLY A 270 -9.59 -19.05 -16.16
N LYS A 271 -10.51 -18.35 -15.48
CA LYS A 271 -11.47 -17.44 -16.11
C LYS A 271 -10.76 -16.16 -16.51
N PHE A 272 -10.76 -15.82 -17.79
CA PHE A 272 -10.22 -14.54 -18.26
C PHE A 272 -10.93 -13.37 -17.56
N LEU A 273 -10.15 -12.42 -17.04
CA LEU A 273 -10.65 -11.21 -16.40
C LEU A 273 -10.38 -9.96 -17.23
N THR A 274 -9.11 -9.72 -17.56
CA THR A 274 -8.70 -8.47 -18.22
C THR A 274 -7.35 -8.61 -18.88
N ARG A 275 -7.00 -7.61 -19.69
CA ARG A 275 -5.66 -7.38 -20.23
C ARG A 275 -4.93 -6.36 -19.35
N LEU A 276 -3.64 -6.56 -19.20
CA LEU A 276 -2.71 -5.69 -18.52
C LEU A 276 -1.69 -5.18 -19.53
N THR A 277 -1.49 -3.87 -19.56
CA THR A 277 -0.41 -3.23 -20.31
C THR A 277 0.48 -2.48 -19.33
N ARG A 278 1.80 -2.57 -19.51
CA ARG A 278 2.78 -1.84 -18.71
C ARG A 278 2.54 -0.34 -18.86
N ASN A 279 2.44 0.31 -17.71
CA ASN A 279 2.24 1.73 -17.61
C ASN A 279 2.87 2.22 -16.30
N ASN A 280 3.93 3.02 -16.43
CA ASN A 280 4.58 3.68 -15.30
C ASN A 280 4.57 5.21 -15.45
N THR A 281 3.76 5.78 -16.34
CA THR A 281 3.73 7.23 -16.62
C THR A 281 2.33 7.83 -16.60
N ASN A 282 1.32 7.09 -17.05
CA ASN A 282 -0.06 7.56 -17.11
C ASN A 282 -0.80 7.29 -15.78
N ALA A 283 -1.36 8.35 -15.22
CA ALA A 283 -2.09 8.39 -13.94
C ALA A 283 -3.49 7.76 -13.96
N ALA A 284 -3.98 7.29 -15.11
CA ALA A 284 -5.33 6.75 -15.24
C ALA A 284 -5.56 5.51 -14.37
N VAL A 285 -6.71 5.45 -13.71
CA VAL A 285 -7.13 4.29 -12.93
C VAL A 285 -7.53 3.15 -13.89
N SER A 286 -6.86 2.01 -13.74
CA SER A 286 -7.25 0.76 -14.41
C SER A 286 -8.66 0.35 -13.99
N PRO A 287 -9.51 -0.12 -14.92
CA PRO A 287 -10.84 -0.61 -14.60
C PRO A 287 -10.81 -1.72 -13.55
N TYR A 288 -11.77 -1.68 -12.63
CA TYR A 288 -12.00 -2.78 -11.70
C TYR A 288 -12.73 -3.92 -12.39
N VAL A 289 -12.20 -5.13 -12.21
CA VAL A 289 -12.91 -6.39 -12.46
C VAL A 289 -13.37 -6.99 -11.14
N SER A 290 -14.31 -7.93 -11.18
CA SER A 290 -14.89 -8.47 -9.96
C SER A 290 -15.22 -9.95 -10.02
N PHE A 291 -15.35 -10.54 -8.84
CA PHE A 291 -15.93 -11.87 -8.65
C PHE A 291 -16.87 -11.89 -7.44
N PRO A 292 -17.84 -12.83 -7.37
CA PRO A 292 -18.78 -12.91 -6.26
C PRO A 292 -18.09 -13.27 -4.94
N LEU A 293 -18.46 -12.55 -3.88
CA LEU A 293 -18.05 -12.88 -2.50
C LEU A 293 -18.48 -14.30 -2.14
N TRP A 294 -19.73 -14.63 -2.44
CA TRP A 294 -20.37 -15.91 -2.14
C TRP A 294 -20.35 -16.86 -3.33
N ALA A 295 -19.20 -16.98 -4.01
CA ALA A 295 -19.08 -17.83 -5.20
C ALA A 295 -19.05 -19.33 -4.85
N SER A 296 -18.58 -19.69 -3.66
CA SER A 296 -18.41 -21.09 -3.25
C SER A 296 -19.74 -21.74 -2.87
N SER A 297 -19.87 -23.00 -3.30
CA SER A 297 -20.94 -23.90 -2.86
C SER A 297 -20.92 -24.21 -1.36
N LYS A 298 -19.79 -23.95 -0.69
CA LYS A 298 -19.57 -24.17 0.74
C LYS A 298 -19.79 -22.91 1.59
N SER A 299 -20.12 -21.77 0.98
CA SER A 299 -20.45 -20.56 1.74
C SER A 299 -21.80 -20.68 2.43
N ASN A 300 -21.90 -20.13 3.63
CA ASN A 300 -23.16 -20.04 4.39
C ASN A 300 -23.79 -18.62 4.36
N GLY A 301 -23.25 -17.71 3.53
CA GLY A 301 -23.69 -16.31 3.46
C GLY A 301 -23.24 -15.41 4.62
N ILE A 302 -22.49 -15.96 5.58
CA ILE A 302 -21.88 -15.23 6.71
C ILE A 302 -20.35 -15.27 6.61
N GLN A 303 -19.81 -16.45 6.34
CA GLN A 303 -18.40 -16.71 6.15
C GLN A 303 -18.17 -17.47 4.85
N THR A 304 -17.05 -17.18 4.20
CA THR A 304 -16.50 -18.00 3.14
C THR A 304 -14.98 -18.06 3.25
N ASP A 305 -14.44 -19.20 2.85
CA ASP A 305 -13.00 -19.46 2.84
C ASP A 305 -12.47 -19.65 1.42
N ILE A 306 -13.13 -19.07 0.40
CA ILE A 306 -12.54 -19.05 -0.94
C ILE A 306 -11.22 -18.30 -0.96
N TRP A 307 -10.33 -18.72 -1.85
CA TRP A 307 -9.09 -17.99 -2.14
C TRP A 307 -8.88 -17.86 -3.64
N GLN A 308 -8.05 -16.89 -4.02
CA GLN A 308 -7.88 -16.47 -5.40
C GLN A 308 -6.46 -16.81 -5.88
N ARG A 309 -6.37 -17.35 -7.09
CA ARG A 309 -5.13 -17.32 -7.87
C ARG A 309 -5.34 -16.45 -9.09
N PHE A 310 -4.40 -15.53 -9.33
CA PHE A 310 -4.33 -14.79 -10.57
C PHE A 310 -3.13 -15.26 -11.37
N ASP A 311 -3.38 -15.77 -12.56
CA ASP A 311 -2.36 -16.15 -13.53
C ASP A 311 -2.23 -15.05 -14.59
N PHE A 312 -1.01 -14.55 -14.75
CA PHE A 312 -0.61 -13.57 -15.74
C PHE A 312 0.05 -14.35 -16.87
N PHE A 313 -0.59 -14.40 -18.03
CA PHE A 313 -0.08 -15.05 -19.23
C PHE A 313 0.18 -14.04 -20.33
N ILE A 314 1.15 -14.27 -21.20
CA ILE A 314 1.24 -13.50 -22.45
C ILE A 314 0.01 -13.72 -23.33
N PRO A 315 -0.36 -12.76 -24.20
CA PRO A 315 -1.41 -12.97 -25.18
C PRO A 315 -1.20 -14.25 -26.00
N GLY A 316 -2.23 -15.09 -26.11
CA GLY A 316 -2.18 -16.39 -26.79
C GLY A 316 -1.87 -17.59 -25.88
N MET A 317 -1.51 -17.36 -24.61
CA MET A 317 -1.33 -18.39 -23.60
C MET A 317 -2.43 -18.33 -22.54
N ASP A 318 -2.82 -19.49 -22.02
CA ASP A 318 -3.74 -19.67 -20.91
C ASP A 318 -3.42 -20.97 -20.14
N ILE A 319 -4.31 -21.36 -19.21
CA ILE A 319 -4.13 -22.55 -18.37
C ILE A 319 -4.15 -23.88 -19.14
N THR A 320 -4.63 -23.91 -20.39
CA THR A 320 -4.80 -25.14 -21.20
C THR A 320 -3.60 -25.42 -22.12
N ASN A 321 -2.83 -24.38 -22.46
CA ASN A 321 -1.69 -24.47 -23.38
C ASN A 321 -0.38 -23.94 -22.78
N ASN A 322 -0.31 -23.79 -21.46
CA ASN A 322 0.88 -23.38 -20.73
C ASN A 322 2.00 -24.45 -20.85
N PRO A 323 3.18 -24.11 -21.42
CA PRO A 323 4.29 -25.05 -21.56
C PRO A 323 5.12 -25.23 -20.27
N PHE A 324 4.90 -24.41 -19.26
CA PHE A 324 5.66 -24.41 -18.01
C PHE A 324 5.03 -25.34 -16.96
N PHE A 325 5.86 -25.97 -16.13
CA PHE A 325 5.42 -26.75 -14.99
C PHE A 325 5.05 -25.85 -13.80
N SER A 326 4.21 -26.34 -12.88
CA SER A 326 3.66 -25.53 -11.78
C SER A 326 4.71 -24.89 -10.87
N GLY A 327 5.90 -25.48 -10.75
CA GLY A 327 7.02 -24.95 -9.96
C GLY A 327 7.97 -24.03 -10.71
N ASP A 328 7.77 -23.81 -12.01
CA ASP A 328 8.73 -23.07 -12.84
C ASP A 328 8.72 -21.58 -12.51
N ILE A 329 9.85 -21.11 -12.00
CA ILE A 329 10.11 -19.71 -11.67
C ILE A 329 10.67 -18.96 -12.90
N ALA A 330 11.48 -19.63 -13.72
CA ALA A 330 12.17 -19.05 -14.86
C ALA A 330 11.32 -19.17 -16.15
N THR A 331 10.22 -18.42 -16.21
CA THR A 331 9.26 -18.47 -17.34
C THR A 331 9.59 -17.48 -18.47
N GLY A 332 10.68 -16.72 -18.35
CA GLY A 332 11.01 -15.61 -19.27
C GLY A 332 9.97 -14.49 -19.25
N GLY A 333 9.22 -14.35 -18.16
CA GLY A 333 8.13 -13.40 -18.01
C GLY A 333 6.85 -13.77 -18.79
N ASN A 334 6.81 -14.97 -19.41
CA ASN A 334 5.65 -15.41 -20.19
C ASN A 334 4.47 -15.87 -19.32
N TRP A 335 4.77 -16.29 -18.09
CA TRP A 335 3.78 -16.68 -17.10
C TRP A 335 4.24 -16.28 -15.70
N ALA A 336 3.36 -15.66 -14.94
CA ALA A 336 3.55 -15.44 -13.51
C ALA A 336 2.25 -15.61 -12.76
N SER A 337 2.33 -15.95 -11.47
CA SER A 337 1.15 -16.21 -10.67
C SER A 337 1.24 -15.57 -9.29
N VAL A 338 0.09 -15.15 -8.78
CA VAL A 338 -0.06 -14.72 -7.39
C VAL A 338 -1.23 -15.47 -6.76
N ASN A 339 -1.01 -15.97 -5.56
CA ASN A 339 -2.03 -16.61 -4.75
C ASN A 339 -2.39 -15.67 -3.59
N CYS A 340 -3.65 -15.29 -3.52
CA CYS A 340 -4.21 -14.46 -2.47
C CYS A 340 -4.97 -15.37 -1.50
N LEU A 341 -4.33 -15.75 -0.40
CA LEU A 341 -4.93 -16.60 0.63
C LEU A 341 -4.42 -16.28 2.03
N LYS A 342 -5.27 -16.57 3.02
CA LYS A 342 -5.03 -16.38 4.44
C LYS A 342 -4.36 -15.02 4.68
N ASN A 343 -3.23 -15.01 5.38
CA ASN A 343 -2.42 -13.84 5.67
C ASN A 343 -1.24 -13.63 4.68
N GLY A 344 -1.21 -14.35 3.56
CA GLY A 344 -0.13 -14.27 2.57
C GLY A 344 1.21 -14.88 3.00
N LYS A 345 1.26 -15.57 4.15
CA LYS A 345 2.48 -16.21 4.67
C LYS A 345 2.42 -17.74 4.62
N VAL A 346 1.29 -18.30 4.22
CA VAL A 346 1.08 -19.75 4.16
C VAL A 346 1.47 -20.23 2.77
N SER A 347 2.40 -21.19 2.71
CA SER A 347 2.75 -21.85 1.46
C SER A 347 1.66 -22.82 1.04
N LEU A 348 1.45 -22.95 -0.27
CA LEU A 348 0.61 -24.00 -0.83
C LEU A 348 1.26 -25.37 -0.65
N GLU A 349 0.45 -26.42 -0.61
CA GLU A 349 0.95 -27.80 -0.72
C GLU A 349 1.57 -28.01 -2.13
N GLY A 350 2.65 -28.78 -2.21
CA GLY A 350 3.32 -29.08 -3.48
C GLY A 350 4.18 -27.94 -4.06
N SER A 351 4.57 -28.11 -5.33
CA SER A 351 5.41 -27.13 -6.05
C SER A 351 4.53 -26.13 -6.78
N ASP A 352 4.63 -24.87 -6.37
CA ASP A 352 3.93 -23.75 -6.98
C ASP A 352 4.88 -22.57 -7.22
N ASN A 353 4.67 -21.89 -8.34
CA ASN A 353 5.44 -20.73 -8.78
C ASN A 353 4.79 -19.40 -8.40
N GLY A 354 3.68 -19.41 -7.66
CA GLY A 354 2.96 -18.21 -7.32
C GLY A 354 3.51 -17.49 -6.08
N THR A 355 3.67 -16.17 -6.18
CA THR A 355 3.92 -15.31 -5.01
C THR A 355 2.69 -15.32 -4.09
N GLN A 356 2.92 -15.26 -2.78
CA GLN A 356 1.84 -15.29 -1.80
C GLN A 356 1.50 -13.87 -1.35
N LEU A 357 0.22 -13.51 -1.41
CA LEU A 357 -0.34 -12.29 -0.83
C LEU A 357 -1.53 -12.65 0.08
N PRO A 358 -1.93 -11.76 1.00
CA PRO A 358 -3.14 -11.97 1.78
C PRO A 358 -4.38 -12.19 0.92
N ASN A 359 -5.36 -12.89 1.47
CA ASN A 359 -6.64 -13.09 0.81
C ASN A 359 -7.26 -11.73 0.47
N LEU A 360 -7.91 -11.62 -0.69
CA LEU A 360 -8.66 -10.42 -1.04
C LEU A 360 -9.92 -10.28 -0.16
N LEU A 361 -10.33 -11.33 0.53
CA LEU A 361 -11.43 -11.31 1.50
C LEU A 361 -10.95 -10.92 2.89
N VAL A 362 -11.76 -10.11 3.58
CA VAL A 362 -11.51 -9.81 5.00
C VAL A 362 -12.51 -10.56 5.86
N ASN A 363 -11.98 -11.39 6.77
CA ASN A 363 -12.73 -12.16 7.75
C ASN A 363 -12.46 -11.57 9.14
N VAL A 364 -13.46 -10.92 9.75
CA VAL A 364 -13.33 -10.25 11.06
C VAL A 364 -14.59 -10.45 11.90
N HIS A 365 -14.48 -10.28 13.22
CA HIS A 365 -15.66 -10.20 14.09
C HIS A 365 -16.44 -8.93 13.74
N SER A 366 -17.72 -9.08 13.41
CA SER A 366 -18.63 -7.96 13.13
C SER A 366 -20.04 -8.30 13.60
N GLY A 367 -20.68 -7.39 14.32
CA GLY A 367 -21.97 -7.65 14.94
C GLY A 367 -21.88 -8.88 15.84
N THR A 368 -22.79 -9.84 15.67
CA THR A 368 -22.84 -11.09 16.44
C THR A 368 -22.05 -12.24 15.80
N HIS A 369 -21.42 -12.02 14.65
CA HIS A 369 -20.74 -13.06 13.87
C HIS A 369 -19.22 -12.98 14.02
N ASN A 370 -18.59 -14.10 14.39
CA ASN A 370 -17.15 -14.21 14.55
C ASN A 370 -16.62 -15.52 13.93
N PRO A 371 -16.07 -15.50 12.70
CA PRO A 371 -15.89 -14.35 11.81
C PRO A 371 -17.10 -14.09 10.88
N GLN A 372 -17.15 -12.89 10.31
CA GLN A 372 -17.96 -12.52 9.15
C GLN A 372 -17.05 -12.10 8.00
N THR A 373 -17.38 -12.53 6.78
CA THR A 373 -16.62 -12.24 5.56
C THR A 373 -17.17 -11.00 4.85
N PHE A 374 -16.27 -10.13 4.40
CA PHE A 374 -16.62 -8.90 3.69
C PHE A 374 -15.94 -8.78 2.33
N ALA A 375 -16.69 -8.22 1.38
CA ALA A 375 -16.16 -7.76 0.12
C ALA A 375 -15.25 -6.54 0.30
N THR A 376 -14.24 -6.43 -0.55
CA THR A 376 -13.23 -5.38 -0.53
C THR A 376 -12.96 -4.86 -1.93
N VAL A 377 -12.25 -3.73 -1.99
CA VAL A 377 -11.71 -3.15 -3.22
C VAL A 377 -10.20 -3.27 -3.16
N ASN A 378 -9.59 -3.89 -4.17
CA ASN A 378 -8.19 -4.25 -4.15
C ASN A 378 -7.45 -3.68 -5.36
N THR A 379 -6.15 -3.49 -5.18
CA THR A 379 -5.24 -3.07 -6.23
C THR A 379 -4.02 -3.98 -6.19
N LEU A 380 -3.76 -4.69 -7.29
CA LEU A 380 -2.57 -5.52 -7.47
C LEU A 380 -1.59 -4.80 -8.41
N GLU A 381 -0.38 -4.55 -7.90
CA GLU A 381 0.60 -3.70 -8.57
C GLU A 381 1.92 -4.45 -8.73
N VAL A 382 2.36 -4.64 -9.98
CA VAL A 382 3.66 -5.22 -10.29
C VAL A 382 4.66 -4.10 -10.54
N VAL A 383 5.76 -4.08 -9.78
CA VAL A 383 6.87 -3.14 -9.95
C VAL A 383 8.19 -3.90 -9.89
N ASN A 384 8.91 -3.94 -11.00
CA ASN A 384 10.26 -4.50 -11.08
C ASN A 384 10.34 -5.90 -10.44
N GLY A 385 9.44 -6.79 -10.86
CA GLY A 385 9.36 -8.17 -10.38
C GLY A 385 8.82 -8.37 -8.97
N ARG A 386 8.44 -7.30 -8.26
CA ARG A 386 7.67 -7.37 -7.02
C ARG A 386 6.19 -7.18 -7.30
N ILE A 387 5.33 -7.87 -6.57
CA ILE A 387 3.88 -7.66 -6.61
C ILE A 387 3.39 -7.17 -5.24
N TYR A 388 2.54 -6.16 -5.27
CA TYR A 388 1.99 -5.50 -4.09
C TYR A 388 0.47 -5.60 -4.10
N LEU A 389 -0.12 -5.78 -2.92
CA LEU A 389 -1.57 -5.71 -2.70
C LEU A 389 -1.88 -4.50 -1.82
N THR A 390 -2.78 -3.63 -2.31
CA THR A 390 -3.48 -2.67 -1.46
C THR A 390 -4.93 -3.09 -1.34
N THR A 391 -5.42 -3.19 -0.11
CA THR A 391 -6.83 -3.49 0.18
C THR A 391 -7.49 -2.26 0.78
N ILE A 392 -8.63 -1.89 0.21
CA ILE A 392 -9.52 -0.83 0.66
C ILE A 392 -10.81 -1.51 1.10
N GLN A 393 -11.31 -1.08 2.25
CA GLN A 393 -12.42 -1.73 2.91
C GLN A 393 -13.53 -0.72 3.20
N ARG A 394 -14.78 -1.18 3.09
CA ARG A 394 -15.95 -0.41 3.54
C ARG A 394 -16.09 -0.53 5.05
N LYS A 395 -16.79 0.41 5.70
CA LYS A 395 -17.07 0.30 7.13
C LYS A 395 -18.10 -0.81 7.40
N TYR A 396 -17.92 -1.59 8.46
CA TYR A 396 -18.91 -2.57 8.95
C TYR A 396 -19.33 -2.31 10.40
N ALA A 397 -20.29 -3.09 10.86
CA ALA A 397 -20.78 -3.02 12.23
C ALA A 397 -19.67 -3.41 13.22
N PRO A 398 -19.53 -2.69 14.35
CA PRO A 398 -18.59 -3.08 15.38
C PRO A 398 -18.98 -4.46 15.99
N PRO A 399 -18.01 -5.20 16.54
CA PRO A 399 -18.27 -6.44 17.28
C PRO A 399 -19.25 -6.26 18.45
N VAL A 400 -20.08 -7.27 18.69
CA VAL A 400 -20.93 -7.41 19.89
C VAL A 400 -20.42 -8.63 20.64
N TYR A 401 -19.79 -8.41 21.80
CA TYR A 401 -19.15 -9.45 22.63
C TYR A 401 -20.11 -10.08 23.64
#